data_AF-A0A380N100-F1
#
_entry.id   AF-A0A380N100-F1
#
_cell.length_a   1.000
_cell.length_b   1.000
_cell.length_c   1.000
_cell.angle_alpha   90.00
_cell.angle_beta   90.00
_cell.angle_gamma   90.00
#
_symmetry.space_group_name_H-M   'P 1'
#
loop_
_entity.id
_entity.type
_entity.pdbx_description
1 polymer ?
#
loop_
_entity_poly.entity_id
_entity_poly.type
_entity_poly.pdbx_seq_one_letter_code
_entity_poly.pdbx_strand_id
1 'polypeptide(L)'
;MNEKKISYNQIDFVVKAPRFRIVFSYMSDKGVAFVREYLLRLLKVTSCKPEQIAQYFGFSQHETKVALSDLEQNNWITWKENGLVELSTEGLQLFQNDMQDSPKIPILKEFSGEYRMELLDNNFLQKKNSDRFYQQAIELEIKPKILSESSEIARRTFQNRFRQLMEDIASLT
;
A
#
# COMPACT_ATOMS: atom_id res chain seq x y z
N MET A 1 22.69 -44.39 24.61
CA MET A 1 23.47 -43.95 23.44
C MET A 1 22.49 -43.35 22.44
N ASN A 2 22.59 -42.06 22.13
CA ASN A 2 21.76 -41.44 21.09
C ASN A 2 22.37 -41.78 19.72
N GLU A 3 21.61 -42.47 18.87
CA GLU A 3 21.98 -42.72 17.47
C GLU A 3 22.11 -41.39 16.72
N LYS A 4 23.33 -40.99 16.37
CA LYS A 4 23.56 -39.91 15.41
C LYS A 4 23.32 -40.46 14.01
N LYS A 5 22.16 -40.15 13.42
CA LYS A 5 21.92 -40.33 11.98
C LYS A 5 22.80 -39.35 11.21
N ILE A 6 23.83 -39.87 10.53
CA ILE A 6 24.64 -39.10 9.58
C ILE A 6 23.97 -39.25 8.21
N SER A 7 23.53 -38.15 7.62
CA SER A 7 23.04 -38.11 6.25
C SER A 7 24.23 -38.34 5.29
N TYR A 8 24.24 -39.50 4.63
CA TYR A 8 25.21 -39.83 3.58
C TYR A 8 24.68 -39.32 2.23
N ASN A 9 25.53 -38.68 1.41
CA ASN A 9 25.21 -38.12 0.08
C ASN A 9 24.18 -36.98 0.05
N GLN A 10 24.30 -35.98 0.93
CA GLN A 10 23.53 -34.74 0.76
C GLN A 10 24.10 -33.92 -0.41
N ILE A 11 23.26 -33.62 -1.39
CA ILE A 11 23.57 -32.69 -2.49
C ILE A 11 22.69 -31.47 -2.31
N ASP A 12 23.32 -30.32 -2.11
CA ASP A 12 22.63 -29.04 -2.00
C ASP A 12 22.72 -28.29 -3.34
N PHE A 13 21.69 -27.52 -3.67
CA PHE A 13 21.67 -26.64 -4.84
C PHE A 13 21.51 -25.18 -4.41
N VAL A 14 22.15 -24.26 -5.12
CA VAL A 14 22.03 -22.81 -4.90
C VAL A 14 21.46 -22.14 -6.15
N VAL A 15 20.55 -21.19 -5.95
CA VAL A 15 20.00 -20.35 -7.00
C VAL A 15 20.47 -18.91 -6.79
N LYS A 16 20.82 -18.19 -7.86
CA LYS A 16 21.11 -16.76 -7.75
C LYS A 16 19.83 -16.00 -7.46
N ALA A 17 19.85 -15.24 -6.38
CA ALA A 17 18.77 -14.35 -6.01
C ALA A 17 19.30 -12.92 -5.77
N PRO A 18 19.41 -12.09 -6.82
CA PRO A 18 19.83 -10.71 -6.67
C PRO A 18 18.90 -9.92 -5.73
N ARG A 19 19.47 -8.87 -5.13
CA ARG A 19 18.73 -7.93 -4.27
C ARG A 19 18.18 -6.79 -5.13
N PHE A 20 16.90 -6.50 -4.94
CA PHE A 20 16.21 -5.40 -5.59
C PHE A 20 15.63 -4.48 -4.52
N ARG A 21 15.92 -3.19 -4.63
CA ARG A 21 15.22 -2.17 -3.85
C ARG A 21 13.97 -1.79 -4.65
N ILE A 22 12.80 -2.17 -4.14
CA ILE A 22 11.53 -1.85 -4.78
C ILE A 22 10.90 -0.69 -4.01
N VAL A 23 10.54 0.35 -4.75
CA VAL A 23 9.83 1.54 -4.26
C VAL A 23 8.55 1.63 -5.08
N PHE A 24 7.41 1.67 -4.40
CA PHE A 24 6.11 1.76 -5.06
C PHE A 24 5.10 2.46 -4.17
N SER A 25 4.05 2.98 -4.78
CA SER A 25 2.92 3.57 -4.10
C SER A 25 1.62 3.00 -4.63
N TYR A 26 0.62 2.81 -3.78
CA TYR A 26 -0.71 2.37 -4.20
C TYR A 26 -1.81 3.08 -3.42
N MET A 27 -3.00 3.20 -4.03
CA MET A 27 -4.18 3.76 -3.39
C MET A 27 -4.86 2.67 -2.57
N SER A 28 -5.09 2.92 -1.28
CA SER A 28 -5.82 2.01 -0.39
C SER A 28 -6.99 2.72 0.26
N ASP A 29 -8.10 2.02 0.45
CA ASP A 29 -9.34 2.58 1.00
C ASP A 29 -9.34 2.63 2.54
N LYS A 30 -8.23 2.26 3.20
CA LYS A 30 -8.14 2.16 4.67
C LYS A 30 -7.22 3.21 5.28
N GLY A 31 -7.85 4.11 6.04
CA GLY A 31 -7.25 4.83 7.18
C GLY A 31 -6.88 6.27 6.89
N VAL A 32 -7.85 7.16 7.02
CA VAL A 32 -7.64 8.60 6.86
C VAL A 32 -6.73 9.13 7.96
N ALA A 33 -6.03 10.23 7.69
CA ALA A 33 -5.58 11.13 8.75
C ALA A 33 -6.83 11.68 9.46
N PHE A 34 -7.24 11.01 10.55
CA PHE A 34 -8.36 11.29 11.47
C PHE A 34 -9.19 12.54 11.09
N VAL A 35 -8.61 13.74 11.16
CA VAL A 35 -9.21 15.03 10.79
C VAL A 35 -10.11 15.02 9.54
N ARG A 36 -9.65 14.54 8.37
CA ARG A 36 -10.46 14.62 7.12
C ARG A 36 -11.73 13.78 7.22
N GLU A 37 -11.64 12.61 7.84
CA GLU A 37 -12.77 11.71 8.03
C GLU A 37 -13.82 12.35 8.93
N TYR A 38 -13.41 12.94 10.05
CA TYR A 38 -14.35 13.59 10.97
C TYR A 38 -14.96 14.85 10.36
N LEU A 39 -14.21 15.60 9.54
CA LEU A 39 -14.77 16.73 8.79
C LEU A 39 -15.85 16.27 7.81
N LEU A 40 -15.59 15.23 7.02
CA LEU A 40 -16.57 14.68 6.10
C LEU A 40 -17.80 14.15 6.84
N ARG A 41 -17.63 13.46 7.98
CA ARG A 41 -18.73 13.01 8.83
C ARG A 41 -19.56 14.18 9.37
N LEU A 42 -18.91 15.27 9.82
CA LEU A 42 -19.61 16.47 10.27
C LEU A 42 -20.43 17.11 9.14
N LEU A 43 -19.81 17.29 7.97
CA LEU A 43 -20.45 17.91 6.80
C LEU A 43 -21.56 17.06 6.20
N LYS A 44 -21.52 15.75 6.42
CA LYS A 44 -22.64 14.84 6.11
C LYS A 44 -23.87 15.12 6.97
N VAL A 45 -23.66 15.42 8.25
CA VAL A 45 -24.74 15.72 9.18
C VAL A 45 -25.32 17.10 8.93
N THR A 46 -24.46 18.10 8.69
CA THR A 46 -24.93 19.48 8.50
C THR A 46 -23.90 20.37 7.79
N SER A 47 -24.39 21.27 6.93
CA SER A 47 -23.57 22.31 6.32
C SER A 47 -23.12 23.31 7.40
N CYS A 48 -21.82 23.60 7.47
CA CYS A 48 -21.23 24.41 8.53
C CYS A 48 -20.46 25.61 7.96
N LYS A 49 -20.40 26.70 8.71
CA LYS A 49 -19.42 27.77 8.44
C LYS A 49 -18.03 27.38 8.95
N PRO A 50 -16.94 27.89 8.34
CA PRO A 50 -15.58 27.61 8.81
C PRO A 50 -15.36 27.92 10.30
N GLU A 51 -15.98 28.97 10.83
CA GLU A 51 -15.84 29.34 12.26
C GLU A 51 -16.46 28.28 13.18
N GLN A 52 -17.57 27.67 12.76
CA GLN A 52 -18.23 26.59 13.52
C GLN A 52 -17.40 25.32 13.49
N ILE A 53 -16.78 25.02 12.35
CA ILE A 53 -15.84 23.89 12.21
C ILE A 53 -14.62 24.11 13.10
N ALA A 54 -14.04 25.32 13.09
CA ALA A 54 -12.92 25.69 13.94
C ALA A 54 -13.24 25.50 15.42
N GLN A 55 -14.42 25.98 15.85
CA GLN A 55 -14.87 25.84 17.23
C GLN A 55 -15.13 24.37 17.63
N TYR A 56 -15.72 23.57 16.74
CA TYR A 56 -16.04 22.16 17.02
C TYR A 56 -14.78 21.30 17.16
N PHE A 57 -13.79 21.50 16.28
CA PHE A 57 -12.54 20.72 16.30
C PHE A 57 -11.42 21.34 17.14
N GLY A 58 -11.60 22.57 17.63
CA GLY A 58 -10.55 23.31 18.35
C GLY A 58 -9.40 23.75 17.43
N PHE A 59 -9.66 23.94 16.14
CA PHE A 59 -8.66 24.40 15.17
C PHE A 59 -8.45 25.92 15.26
N SER A 60 -7.22 26.34 15.01
CA SER A 60 -6.94 27.72 14.63
C SER A 60 -7.53 28.04 13.25
N GLN A 61 -7.72 29.33 12.94
CA GLN A 61 -8.18 29.76 11.60
C GLN A 61 -7.29 29.23 10.47
N HIS A 62 -5.98 29.13 10.72
CA HIS A 62 -5.03 28.60 9.73
C HIS A 62 -5.26 27.11 9.49
N GLU A 63 -5.38 26.30 10.55
CA GLU A 63 -5.63 24.85 10.45
C GLU A 63 -6.98 24.56 9.79
N THR A 64 -8.03 25.30 10.14
CA THR A 64 -9.34 25.18 9.48
C THR A 64 -9.23 25.45 7.99
N LYS A 65 -8.52 26.50 7.60
CA LYS A 65 -8.32 26.83 6.19
C LYS A 65 -7.57 25.73 5.46
N VAL A 66 -6.47 25.22 6.03
CA VAL A 66 -5.69 24.12 5.44
C VAL A 66 -6.55 22.87 5.28
N ALA A 67 -7.31 22.49 6.30
CA ALA A 67 -8.15 21.30 6.26
C ALA A 67 -9.29 21.42 5.24
N LEU A 68 -9.92 22.60 5.12
CA LEU A 68 -10.97 22.84 4.11
C LEU A 68 -10.39 22.88 2.69
N SER A 69 -9.26 23.56 2.48
CA SER A 69 -8.61 23.61 1.17
C SER A 69 -8.20 22.22 0.67
N ASP A 70 -7.79 21.33 1.57
CA ASP A 70 -7.48 19.94 1.22
C ASP A 70 -8.72 19.15 0.78
N LEU A 71 -9.86 19.30 1.45
CA LEU A 71 -11.13 18.66 1.03
C LEU A 71 -11.65 19.23 -0.29
N GLU A 72 -11.47 20.54 -0.50
CA GLU A 72 -11.86 21.24 -1.73
C GLU A 72 -11.00 20.80 -2.93
N GLN A 73 -9.69 20.66 -2.76
CA GLN A 73 -8.78 20.15 -3.80
C GLN A 73 -9.14 18.74 -4.28
N ASN A 74 -9.72 17.92 -3.39
CA ASN A 74 -10.21 16.59 -3.72
C ASN A 74 -11.65 16.58 -4.26
N ASN A 75 -12.27 17.75 -4.46
CA ASN A 75 -13.66 17.94 -4.87
C ASN A 75 -14.67 17.26 -3.94
N TRP A 76 -14.38 17.08 -2.65
CA TRP A 76 -15.31 16.44 -1.71
C TRP A 76 -16.27 17.41 -1.03
N ILE A 77 -16.01 18.71 -1.13
CA ILE A 77 -16.84 19.77 -0.56
C ILE A 77 -17.14 20.85 -1.60
N THR A 78 -18.21 21.61 -1.37
CA THR A 78 -18.58 22.80 -2.14
C THR A 78 -18.93 23.96 -1.20
N TRP A 79 -18.76 25.17 -1.71
CA TRP A 79 -19.15 26.40 -1.02
C TRP A 79 -20.49 26.89 -1.52
N LYS A 80 -21.41 27.17 -0.59
CA LYS A 80 -22.67 27.85 -0.87
C LYS A 80 -22.49 29.37 -0.88
N GLU A 81 -23.42 30.06 -1.53
CA GLU A 81 -23.43 31.53 -1.62
C GLU A 81 -23.44 32.26 -0.26
N ASN A 82 -23.91 31.58 0.78
CA ASN A 82 -23.96 32.10 2.16
C ASN A 82 -22.69 31.80 2.99
N GLY A 83 -21.65 31.27 2.36
CA GLY A 83 -20.39 30.89 3.03
C GLY A 83 -20.45 29.60 3.83
N LEU A 84 -21.52 28.80 3.68
CA LEU A 84 -21.57 27.44 4.23
C LEU A 84 -20.77 26.48 3.36
N VAL A 85 -20.11 25.55 4.03
CA VAL A 85 -19.46 24.39 3.41
C VAL A 85 -20.39 23.20 3.49
N GLU A 86 -20.54 22.46 2.40
CA GLU A 86 -21.29 21.20 2.35
C GLU A 86 -20.55 20.13 1.56
N LEU A 87 -21.00 18.88 1.66
CA LEU A 87 -20.47 17.80 0.83
C LEU A 87 -20.91 17.96 -0.62
N SER A 88 -19.97 17.71 -1.53
CA SER A 88 -20.26 17.55 -2.95
C SER A 88 -20.89 16.18 -3.24
N THR A 89 -21.31 15.95 -4.49
CA THR A 89 -21.76 14.64 -4.97
C THR A 89 -20.68 13.57 -4.77
N GLU A 90 -19.43 13.90 -5.07
CA GLU A 90 -18.26 13.04 -4.91
C GLU A 90 -17.98 12.76 -3.42
N GLY A 91 -18.11 13.78 -2.57
CA GLY A 91 -17.98 13.63 -1.12
C GLY A 91 -19.04 12.69 -0.52
N LEU A 92 -20.27 12.74 -1.04
CA LEU A 92 -21.34 11.83 -0.64
C LEU A 92 -21.09 10.39 -1.10
N GLN A 93 -20.48 10.18 -2.27
CA GLN A 93 -20.13 8.84 -2.78
C GLN A 93 -19.16 8.09 -1.87
N LEU A 94 -18.31 8.79 -1.13
CA LEU A 94 -17.39 8.18 -0.16
C LEU A 94 -18.12 7.32 0.89
N PHE A 95 -19.39 7.58 1.16
CA PHE A 95 -20.17 6.89 2.19
C PHE A 95 -21.04 5.74 1.67
N GLN A 96 -21.15 5.53 0.36
CA GLN A 96 -22.21 4.68 -0.23
C GLN A 96 -22.04 3.16 -0.02
N ASN A 97 -20.86 2.69 0.38
CA ASN A 97 -20.50 1.27 0.38
C ASN A 97 -20.18 0.70 1.78
N ASP A 98 -20.64 1.34 2.86
CA ASP A 98 -20.32 0.89 4.22
C ASP A 98 -21.54 0.95 5.16
N MET A 99 -21.85 -0.18 5.81
CA MET A 99 -22.92 -0.27 6.82
C MET A 99 -22.62 0.60 8.05
N GLN A 100 -21.35 0.98 8.22
CA GLN A 100 -20.85 1.77 9.34
C GLN A 100 -20.71 3.26 9.04
N ASP A 101 -21.24 3.71 7.89
CA ASP A 101 -21.36 5.12 7.51
C ASP A 101 -20.02 5.90 7.55
N SER A 102 -18.94 5.19 7.24
CA SER A 102 -17.57 5.71 7.29
C SER A 102 -17.08 6.02 5.87
N PRO A 103 -16.46 7.19 5.61
CA PRO A 103 -16.07 7.58 4.27
C PRO A 103 -14.85 6.76 3.80
N LYS A 104 -14.95 6.12 2.64
CA LYS A 104 -13.84 5.42 1.98
C LYS A 104 -13.01 6.38 1.15
N ILE A 105 -12.01 7.00 1.78
CA ILE A 105 -11.09 7.92 1.12
C ILE A 105 -9.90 7.16 0.57
N PRO A 106 -9.56 7.31 -0.72
CA PRO A 106 -8.37 6.70 -1.27
C PRO A 106 -7.09 7.36 -0.73
N ILE A 107 -6.21 6.57 -0.13
CA ILE A 107 -4.95 7.05 0.45
C ILE A 107 -3.79 6.52 -0.36
N LEU A 108 -2.89 7.40 -0.78
CA LEU A 108 -1.60 7.01 -1.33
C LEU A 108 -0.73 6.44 -0.20
N LYS A 109 -0.48 5.14 -0.23
CA LYS A 109 0.50 4.51 0.65
C LYS A 109 1.79 4.28 -0.11
N GLU A 110 2.88 4.80 0.43
CA GLU A 110 4.23 4.60 -0.11
C GLU A 110 4.92 3.46 0.62
N PHE A 111 5.60 2.61 -0.14
CA PHE A 111 6.34 1.47 0.37
C PHE A 111 7.74 1.44 -0.25
N SER A 112 8.72 1.13 0.60
CA SER A 112 10.08 0.83 0.17
C SER A 112 10.58 -0.40 0.92
N GLY A 113 11.15 -1.34 0.18
CA GLY A 113 11.72 -2.55 0.76
C GLY A 113 12.84 -3.12 -0.09
N GLU A 114 13.72 -3.88 0.56
CA GLU A 114 14.67 -4.75 -0.11
C GLU A 114 14.06 -6.13 -0.27
N TYR A 115 14.04 -6.62 -1.50
CA TYR A 115 13.50 -7.93 -1.87
C TYR A 115 14.57 -8.73 -2.59
N ARG A 116 14.55 -10.05 -2.41
CA ARG A 116 15.40 -10.97 -3.18
C ARG A 116 14.51 -11.78 -4.10
N MET A 117 14.88 -11.90 -5.37
CA MET A 117 14.13 -12.68 -6.34
C MET A 117 15.06 -13.70 -6.98
N GLU A 118 14.70 -14.98 -6.93
CA GLU A 118 15.40 -16.00 -7.70
C GLU A 118 15.04 -15.86 -9.19
N LEU A 119 16.01 -16.03 -10.08
CA LEU A 119 15.85 -15.73 -11.51
C LEU A 119 15.54 -16.95 -12.39
N LEU A 120 15.39 -18.14 -11.82
CA LEU A 120 14.99 -19.33 -12.59
C LEU A 120 13.50 -19.29 -12.87
N ASP A 121 12.69 -19.07 -11.83
CA ASP A 121 11.23 -19.02 -11.90
C ASP A 121 10.64 -17.66 -11.45
N ASN A 122 11.49 -16.66 -11.20
CA ASN A 122 11.10 -15.30 -10.84
C ASN A 122 10.30 -15.20 -9.53
N ASN A 123 10.64 -16.02 -8.54
CA ASN A 123 10.01 -16.01 -7.22
C ASN A 123 10.72 -15.08 -6.24
N PHE A 124 9.95 -14.26 -5.53
CA PHE A 124 10.46 -13.51 -4.39
C PHE A 124 10.69 -14.42 -3.18
N LEU A 125 11.87 -14.31 -2.56
CA LEU A 125 12.29 -15.13 -1.44
C LEU A 125 12.08 -14.41 -0.10
N GLN A 126 11.73 -15.18 0.93
CA GLN A 126 11.76 -14.70 2.31
C GLN A 126 13.21 -14.60 2.81
N LYS A 127 13.50 -13.58 3.63
CA LYS A 127 14.85 -13.31 4.16
C LYS A 127 15.53 -14.55 4.77
N LYS A 128 14.77 -15.37 5.51
CA LYS A 128 15.26 -16.61 6.16
C LYS A 128 15.83 -17.67 5.19
N ASN A 129 15.49 -17.60 3.91
CA ASN A 129 15.90 -18.58 2.90
C ASN A 129 17.17 -18.19 2.15
N SER A 130 17.79 -17.04 2.46
CA SER A 130 18.70 -16.37 1.52
C SER A 130 20.14 -16.16 1.99
N ASP A 131 20.49 -16.54 3.22
CA ASP A 131 21.81 -16.26 3.83
C ASP A 131 22.56 -17.51 4.33
N ARG A 132 22.18 -18.71 3.89
CA ARG A 132 22.92 -19.94 4.23
C ARG A 132 24.00 -20.17 3.19
N PHE A 133 25.27 -20.00 3.59
CA PHE A 133 26.42 -20.36 2.77
C PHE A 133 26.59 -21.88 2.77
N TYR A 134 26.24 -22.52 1.66
CA TYR A 134 26.55 -23.93 1.43
C TYR A 134 27.81 -24.01 0.56
N GLN A 135 28.96 -24.20 1.20
CA GLN A 135 30.28 -24.26 0.53
C GLN A 135 30.40 -25.40 -0.49
N GLN A 136 29.52 -26.40 -0.43
CA GLN A 136 29.55 -27.62 -1.25
C GLN A 136 28.34 -27.74 -2.18
N ALA A 137 27.53 -26.69 -2.31
CA ALA A 137 26.32 -26.73 -3.10
C ALA A 137 26.60 -26.44 -4.59
N ILE A 138 25.80 -27.07 -5.45
CA ILE A 138 25.86 -26.90 -6.90
C ILE A 138 25.07 -25.65 -7.28
N GLU A 139 25.74 -24.66 -7.87
CA GLU A 139 25.08 -23.46 -8.39
C GLU A 139 24.31 -23.79 -9.66
N LEU A 140 23.02 -23.44 -9.70
CA LEU A 140 22.20 -23.57 -10.89
C LEU A 140 22.51 -22.45 -11.87
N GLU A 141 22.80 -22.82 -13.11
CA GLU A 141 23.15 -21.88 -14.18
C GLU A 141 21.94 -21.04 -14.60
N ILE A 142 22.16 -19.73 -14.74
CA ILE A 142 21.16 -18.80 -15.28
C ILE A 142 21.71 -18.20 -16.56
N LYS A 143 20.88 -18.18 -17.60
CA LYS A 143 21.24 -17.62 -18.91
C LYS A 143 21.69 -16.16 -18.75
N PRO A 144 22.82 -15.73 -19.36
CA PRO A 144 23.33 -14.36 -19.23
C PRO A 144 22.31 -13.27 -19.59
N LYS A 145 21.43 -13.54 -20.56
CA LYS A 145 20.34 -12.63 -20.94
C LYS A 145 19.38 -12.34 -19.77
N ILE A 146 19.02 -13.36 -19.00
CA ILE A 146 18.11 -13.23 -17.85
C ILE A 146 18.77 -12.38 -16.75
N LEU A 147 20.08 -12.56 -16.52
CA LEU A 147 20.83 -11.74 -15.58
C LEU A 147 20.87 -10.26 -16.02
N SER A 148 21.12 -10.01 -17.31
CA SER A 148 21.13 -8.66 -17.86
C SER A 148 19.77 -7.96 -17.79
N GLU A 149 18.67 -8.72 -17.93
CA GLU A 149 17.29 -8.21 -17.92
C GLU A 149 16.64 -8.30 -16.53
N SER A 150 17.39 -8.72 -15.50
CA SER A 150 16.86 -9.07 -14.18
C SER A 150 16.04 -7.97 -13.50
N SER A 151 16.42 -6.70 -13.67
CA SER A 151 15.65 -5.55 -13.15
C SER A 151 14.27 -5.44 -13.79
N GLU A 152 14.19 -5.61 -15.11
CA GLU A 152 12.93 -5.55 -15.85
C GLU A 152 12.02 -6.74 -15.51
N ILE A 153 12.62 -7.91 -15.35
CA ILE A 153 11.91 -9.12 -14.91
C ILE A 153 11.36 -8.92 -13.50
N ALA A 154 12.17 -8.41 -12.56
CA ALA A 154 11.73 -8.15 -11.19
C ALA A 154 10.58 -7.14 -11.14
N ARG A 155 10.67 -6.06 -11.93
CA ARG A 155 9.62 -5.05 -12.04
C ARG A 155 8.30 -5.65 -12.54
N ARG A 156 8.32 -6.39 -13.66
CA ARG A 156 7.12 -7.01 -14.23
C ARG A 156 6.51 -8.04 -13.29
N THR A 157 7.33 -8.90 -12.72
CA THR A 157 6.86 -9.94 -11.79
C THR A 157 6.25 -9.34 -10.54
N PHE A 158 6.87 -8.32 -9.95
CA PHE A 158 6.31 -7.59 -8.83
C PHE A 158 4.95 -6.98 -9.16
N GLN A 159 4.85 -6.24 -10.27
CA GLN A 159 3.59 -5.58 -10.68
C GLN A 159 2.46 -6.57 -10.94
N ASN A 160 2.76 -7.74 -11.53
CA ASN A 160 1.75 -8.75 -11.82
C ASN A 160 1.25 -9.41 -10.53
N ARG A 161 2.15 -9.83 -9.64
CA ARG A 161 1.77 -10.42 -8.35
C ARG A 161 1.04 -9.44 -7.45
N PHE A 162 1.46 -8.17 -7.45
CA PHE A 162 0.78 -7.13 -6.69
C PHE A 162 -0.66 -6.91 -7.18
N ARG A 163 -0.88 -6.84 -8.50
CA ARG A 163 -2.23 -6.74 -9.08
C ARG A 163 -3.10 -7.94 -8.73
N GLN A 164 -2.59 -9.15 -8.90
CA GLN A 164 -3.29 -10.38 -8.51
C GLN A 164 -3.69 -10.36 -7.03
N LEU A 165 -2.78 -9.97 -6.15
CA LEU A 165 -3.07 -9.87 -4.72
C LEU A 165 -4.19 -8.85 -4.43
N MET A 166 -4.20 -7.71 -5.13
CA MET A 166 -5.24 -6.69 -4.96
C MET A 166 -6.60 -7.19 -5.47
N GLU A 167 -6.63 -7.91 -6.60
CA GLU A 167 -7.84 -8.53 -7.14
C GLU A 167 -8.39 -9.63 -6.22
N ASP A 168 -7.52 -10.50 -5.70
CA ASP A 168 -7.87 -11.57 -4.77
C ASP A 168 -8.46 -11.02 -3.47
N ILE A 169 -7.82 -9.98 -2.90
CA ILE A 169 -8.32 -9.30 -1.69
C ILE A 169 -9.70 -8.67 -1.94
N ALA A 170 -9.91 -8.04 -3.10
CA ALA A 170 -11.19 -7.44 -3.45
C ALA A 170 -12.30 -8.48 -3.65
N SER A 171 -11.96 -9.69 -4.12
CA SER A 171 -12.93 -10.79 -4.32
C SER A 171 -13.39 -11.47 -3.01
N LEU A 172 -12.66 -11.26 -1.92
CA LEU A 172 -12.94 -11.83 -0.58
C LEU A 172 -13.75 -10.89 0.32
N THR A 173 -14.02 -9.66 -0.12
CA THR A 173 -14.81 -8.62 0.57
C THR A 173 -16.13 -8.37 -0.13
#